data_AF-A0AAN7QDX5-F1
#
_entry.id   AF-A0AAN7QDX5-F1
#
_cell.length_a   1.000
_cell.length_b   1.000
_cell.length_c   1.000
_cell.angle_alpha   90.00
_cell.angle_beta   90.00
_cell.angle_gamma   90.00
#
_symmetry.space_group_name_H-M   'P 1'
#
loop_
_entity.id
_entity.type
_entity.pdbx_description
1 polymer ?
#
loop_
_entity_poly.entity_id
_entity_poly.type
_entity_poly.pdbx_seq_one_letter_code
_entity_poly.pdbx_strand_id
1 'polypeptide(L)'
;MSKKVTERFLKERYEKDDALFTVYDQYTANYFKQIITGKFYSTHDTLDLSKADMNIVDAIKRAKVKIPKNKYDWPVTESHRYGWYKPVVELDRQDRRFYCPVTVAPFITHEILLRLDKTMEKPKFVGIPFKL
;
A
#
# COMPACT_ATOMS: atom_id res chain seq x y z
N MET A 1 -28.16 -34.08 -5.43
CA MET A 1 -27.03 -34.90 -5.92
C MET A 1 -26.08 -33.98 -6.70
N SER A 2 -24.87 -33.73 -6.17
CA SER A 2 -23.87 -32.90 -6.85
C SER A 2 -23.31 -33.66 -8.05
N LYS A 3 -23.52 -33.15 -9.27
CA LYS A 3 -22.97 -33.74 -10.49
C LYS A 3 -21.45 -33.61 -10.42
N LYS A 4 -20.72 -34.73 -10.43
CA LYS A 4 -19.25 -34.74 -10.47
C LYS A 4 -18.80 -34.08 -11.78
N VAL A 5 -18.22 -32.90 -11.65
CA VAL A 5 -17.65 -32.17 -12.79
C VAL A 5 -16.41 -32.94 -13.24
N THR A 6 -16.40 -33.40 -14.49
CA THR A 6 -15.30 -34.15 -15.09
C THR A 6 -14.17 -33.21 -15.52
N GLU A 7 -12.94 -33.71 -15.46
CA GLU A 7 -11.73 -32.93 -15.79
C GLU A 7 -11.75 -32.37 -17.23
N ARG A 8 -12.30 -33.17 -18.16
CA ARG A 8 -12.52 -32.76 -19.55
C ARG A 8 -13.43 -31.53 -19.67
N PHE A 9 -14.48 -31.44 -18.85
CA PHE A 9 -15.40 -30.31 -18.84
C PHE A 9 -14.71 -29.04 -18.34
N LEU A 10 -13.84 -29.15 -17.32
CA LEU A 10 -13.08 -28.01 -16.80
C LEU A 10 -12.08 -27.49 -17.84
N LYS A 11 -11.40 -28.39 -18.55
CA LYS A 11 -10.45 -28.03 -19.61
C LYS A 11 -11.13 -27.30 -20.77
N GLU A 12 -12.24 -27.84 -21.28
CA GLU A 12 -13.01 -27.21 -22.36
C GLU A 12 -13.54 -25.83 -21.95
N ARG A 13 -14.01 -25.70 -20.70
CA ARG A 13 -14.46 -24.42 -20.17
C ARG A 13 -13.32 -23.41 -20.12
N TYR A 14 -12.14 -23.81 -19.66
CA TYR A 14 -10.97 -22.94 -19.59
C TYR A 14 -10.52 -22.48 -20.99
N GLU A 15 -10.45 -23.39 -21.96
CA GLU A 15 -10.10 -23.07 -23.35
C GLU A 15 -11.09 -22.08 -23.98
N LYS A 16 -12.39 -22.20 -23.65
CA LYS A 16 -13.43 -21.27 -24.10
C LYS A 16 -13.32 -19.90 -23.40
N ASP A 17 -13.05 -19.87 -22.10
CA ASP A 17 -12.89 -18.62 -21.34
C ASP A 17 -11.61 -17.86 -21.76
N ASP A 18 -10.58 -18.57 -22.24
CA ASP A 18 -9.34 -17.95 -22.76
C ASP A 18 -9.52 -17.40 -24.19
N ALA A 19 -10.26 -18.14 -25.04
CA ALA A 19 -10.50 -17.73 -26.43
C ALA A 19 -11.62 -16.68 -26.58
N LEU A 20 -12.59 -16.64 -25.66
CA LEU A 20 -13.81 -15.83 -25.76
C LEU A 20 -14.07 -15.07 -24.47
N PHE A 21 -14.63 -13.87 -24.57
CA PHE A 21 -15.08 -13.13 -23.40
C PHE A 21 -16.36 -13.76 -22.85
N THR A 22 -16.30 -14.40 -21.68
CA THR A 22 -17.48 -15.00 -21.03
C THR A 22 -18.45 -13.91 -20.63
N VAL A 23 -19.64 -13.91 -21.23
CA VAL A 23 -20.73 -13.01 -20.84
C VAL A 23 -21.41 -13.62 -19.61
N TYR A 24 -21.24 -12.98 -18.45
CA TYR A 24 -21.90 -13.38 -17.23
C TYR A 24 -23.29 -12.73 -17.19
N ASP A 25 -24.35 -13.55 -17.26
CA ASP A 25 -25.74 -13.07 -17.10
C ASP A 25 -26.01 -12.51 -15.69
N GLN A 26 -25.25 -13.00 -14.70
CA GLN A 26 -25.36 -12.58 -13.31
C GLN A 26 -24.07 -11.90 -12.88
N TYR A 27 -24.19 -10.68 -12.33
CA TYR A 27 -23.05 -9.96 -11.80
C TYR A 27 -22.49 -10.67 -10.56
N THR A 28 -21.32 -11.28 -10.71
CA THR A 28 -20.52 -11.76 -9.59
C THR A 28 -19.53 -10.68 -9.17
N ALA A 29 -19.73 -10.10 -7.99
CA ALA A 29 -18.84 -9.08 -7.47
C ALA A 29 -17.44 -9.68 -7.21
N ASN A 30 -16.43 -9.14 -7.90
CA ASN A 30 -15.03 -9.46 -7.62
C ASN A 30 -14.49 -8.51 -6.56
N TYR A 31 -14.59 -8.90 -5.29
CA TYR A 31 -14.14 -8.11 -4.14
C TYR A 31 -12.60 -7.95 -4.08
N PHE A 32 -11.85 -8.74 -4.84
CA PHE A 32 -10.38 -8.67 -4.90
C PHE A 32 -9.86 -7.75 -6.01
N LYS A 33 -10.75 -7.27 -6.89
CA LYS A 33 -10.38 -6.33 -7.95
C LYS A 33 -9.98 -4.99 -7.34
N GLN A 34 -9.02 -4.31 -7.98
CA GLN A 34 -8.65 -2.97 -7.58
C GLN A 34 -9.86 -2.05 -7.74
N ILE A 35 -10.29 -1.48 -6.61
CA ILE A 35 -11.43 -0.57 -6.58
C ILE A 35 -11.00 0.71 -7.28
N ILE A 36 -11.66 1.04 -8.38
CA ILE A 36 -11.57 2.37 -8.97
C ILE A 36 -12.35 3.28 -8.04
N THR A 37 -11.71 4.32 -7.51
CA THR A 37 -12.37 5.27 -6.62
C THR A 37 -13.56 5.86 -7.35
N GLY A 38 -14.74 5.79 -6.72
CA GLY A 38 -15.95 6.45 -7.21
C GLY A 38 -15.77 7.96 -7.32
N LYS A 39 -16.73 8.63 -7.95
CA LYS A 39 -16.67 10.09 -8.10
C LYS A 39 -16.94 10.73 -6.74
N PHE A 40 -16.00 11.56 -6.26
CA PHE A 40 -16.06 12.22 -4.94
C PHE A 40 -17.40 12.92 -4.61
N TYR A 41 -18.14 13.38 -5.63
CA TYR A 41 -19.42 14.09 -5.48
C TYR A 41 -20.63 13.32 -6.01
N SER A 42 -20.51 12.01 -6.27
CA SER A 42 -21.67 11.20 -6.63
C SER A 42 -22.55 11.01 -5.39
N THR A 43 -23.68 11.72 -5.35
CA THR A 43 -24.73 11.51 -4.33
C THR A 43 -25.32 10.10 -4.38
N HIS A 44 -25.13 9.37 -5.49
CA HIS A 44 -25.55 7.98 -5.63
C HIS A 44 -24.52 6.98 -5.12
N ASP A 45 -23.26 7.41 -4.88
CA ASP A 45 -22.19 6.56 -4.34
C ASP A 45 -22.13 6.61 -2.80
N THR A 46 -22.99 7.40 -2.14
CA THR A 46 -23.09 7.43 -0.68
C THR A 46 -23.73 6.15 -0.17
N LEU A 47 -22.89 5.12 -0.01
CA LEU A 47 -23.29 3.85 0.57
C LEU A 47 -23.47 4.00 2.08
N ASP A 48 -24.59 3.49 2.57
CA ASP A 48 -24.86 3.34 4.00
C ASP A 48 -23.94 2.24 4.56
N LEU A 49 -22.88 2.65 5.27
CA LEU A 49 -21.87 1.71 5.81
C LEU A 49 -22.47 0.69 6.79
N SER A 50 -23.64 0.97 7.37
CA SER A 50 -24.31 0.04 8.29
C SER A 50 -24.83 -1.23 7.61
N LYS A 51 -24.99 -1.23 6.28
CA LYS A 51 -25.49 -2.37 5.50
C LYS A 51 -24.38 -3.29 4.98
N ALA A 52 -23.12 -2.98 5.24
CA ALA A 52 -22.01 -3.77 4.74
C ALA A 52 -21.84 -5.08 5.53
N ASP A 53 -21.71 -6.20 4.82
CA ASP A 53 -21.33 -7.47 5.46
C ASP A 53 -19.87 -7.41 5.93
N MET A 54 -19.70 -7.47 7.25
CA MET A 54 -18.40 -7.39 7.91
C MET A 54 -17.43 -8.49 7.46
N ASN A 55 -17.92 -9.68 7.12
CA ASN A 55 -17.07 -10.78 6.66
C ASN A 55 -16.42 -10.44 5.30
N ILE A 56 -17.20 -9.84 4.40
CA ILE A 56 -16.71 -9.40 3.08
C ILE A 56 -15.73 -8.25 3.25
N VAL A 57 -16.06 -7.28 4.12
CA VAL A 57 -15.19 -6.14 4.42
C VAL A 57 -13.83 -6.60 4.94
N ASP A 58 -13.81 -7.56 5.87
CA ASP A 58 -12.57 -8.08 6.43
C ASP A 58 -11.77 -8.90 5.41
N ALA A 59 -12.42 -9.66 4.53
CA ALA A 59 -11.75 -10.32 3.41
C ALA A 59 -11.08 -9.31 2.46
N ILE A 60 -11.77 -8.22 2.11
CA ILE A 60 -11.22 -7.14 1.27
C ILE A 60 -10.03 -6.49 1.96
N LYS A 61 -10.15 -6.15 3.24
CA LYS A 61 -9.04 -5.57 4.02
C LYS A 61 -7.83 -6.51 4.01
N ARG A 62 -8.02 -7.79 4.32
CA ARG A 62 -6.93 -8.79 4.30
C ARG A 62 -6.28 -8.88 2.93
N ALA A 63 -7.06 -8.86 1.85
CA ALA A 63 -6.53 -8.90 0.49
C ALA A 63 -5.73 -7.64 0.12
N LYS A 64 -6.18 -6.45 0.56
CA LYS A 64 -5.49 -5.18 0.30
C LYS A 64 -4.24 -4.96 1.15
N VAL A 65 -4.21 -5.50 2.37
CA VAL A 65 -3.05 -5.37 3.29
C VAL A 65 -1.89 -6.28 2.87
N LYS A 66 -2.13 -7.33 2.07
CA LYS A 66 -1.06 -8.22 1.60
C LYS A 66 -0.02 -7.45 0.77
N ILE A 67 1.22 -7.49 1.27
CA ILE A 67 2.42 -7.04 0.55
C ILE A 67 2.58 -7.87 -0.73
N PRO A 68 3.10 -7.31 -1.83
CA PRO A 68 3.32 -8.05 -3.08
C PRO A 68 3.95 -9.44 -2.91
N LYS A 69 4.94 -9.59 -2.01
CA LYS A 69 5.58 -10.89 -1.67
C LYS A 69 4.62 -11.97 -1.16
N ASN A 70 3.54 -11.58 -0.50
CA ASN A 70 2.53 -12.50 0.02
C ASN A 70 1.44 -12.79 -1.02
N LYS A 71 1.43 -12.06 -2.13
CA LYS A 71 0.38 -12.13 -3.17
C LYS A 71 0.86 -12.86 -4.41
N TYR A 72 2.15 -12.76 -4.74
CA TYR A 72 2.74 -13.36 -5.93
C TYR A 72 3.98 -14.15 -5.53
N ASP A 73 4.24 -15.27 -6.21
CA ASP A 73 5.46 -16.06 -5.99
C ASP A 73 6.70 -15.37 -6.59
N TRP A 74 6.49 -14.54 -7.62
CA TRP A 74 7.54 -13.85 -8.39
C TRP A 74 7.22 -12.36 -8.58
N PRO A 75 8.24 -11.49 -8.75
CA PRO A 75 8.02 -10.06 -8.93
C PRO A 75 7.37 -9.77 -10.29
N VAL A 76 6.14 -9.28 -10.25
CA VAL A 76 5.35 -8.99 -11.46
C VAL A 76 5.75 -7.69 -12.17
N THR A 77 6.30 -6.72 -11.44
CA THR A 77 6.72 -5.42 -11.97
C THR A 77 8.19 -5.13 -11.64
N GLU A 78 8.84 -4.27 -12.43
CA GLU A 78 10.23 -3.86 -12.17
C GLU A 78 10.39 -3.18 -10.80
N SER A 79 9.38 -2.41 -10.37
CA SER A 79 9.36 -1.83 -9.01
C SER A 79 9.39 -2.89 -7.90
N HIS A 80 8.77 -4.06 -8.12
CA HIS A 80 8.84 -5.14 -7.14
C HIS A 80 10.23 -5.74 -7.03
N ARG A 81 11.01 -5.81 -8.13
CA ARG A 81 12.35 -6.44 -8.13
C ARG A 81 13.29 -5.83 -7.09
N TYR A 82 13.27 -4.50 -6.93
CA TYR A 82 14.16 -3.79 -5.98
C TYR A 82 14.04 -4.30 -4.53
N GLY A 83 12.82 -4.65 -4.09
CA GLY A 83 12.56 -5.16 -2.73
C GLY A 83 12.31 -6.67 -2.66
N TRP A 84 12.33 -7.37 -3.80
CA TRP A 84 12.00 -8.79 -3.86
C TRP A 84 13.13 -9.65 -3.33
N TYR A 85 14.33 -9.40 -3.83
CA TYR A 85 15.52 -10.18 -3.50
C TYR A 85 16.23 -9.60 -2.29
N LYS A 86 16.97 -10.44 -1.58
CA LYS A 86 17.92 -9.94 -0.58
C LYS A 86 18.98 -9.10 -1.32
N PRO A 87 19.46 -8.00 -0.72
CA PRO A 87 20.51 -7.20 -1.33
C PRO A 87 21.74 -8.09 -1.57
N VAL A 88 22.45 -7.84 -2.68
CA VAL A 88 23.67 -8.61 -3.04
C VAL A 88 24.74 -8.49 -1.96
N VAL A 89 24.79 -7.34 -1.30
CA VAL A 89 25.64 -7.08 -0.14
C VAL A 89 24.73 -6.80 1.04
N GLU A 90 24.85 -7.61 2.09
CA GLU A 90 24.11 -7.36 3.33
C GLU A 90 24.64 -6.08 3.98
N LEU A 91 23.71 -5.17 4.33
CA LEU A 91 24.07 -3.93 5.00
C LEU A 91 24.35 -4.23 6.48
N ASP A 92 25.63 -4.33 6.84
CA ASP A 92 26.04 -4.35 8.24
C ASP A 92 25.91 -2.93 8.83
N ARG A 93 24.93 -2.76 9.70
CA ARG A 93 24.69 -1.49 10.41
C ARG A 93 25.68 -1.25 11.56
N GLN A 94 26.48 -2.26 11.93
CA GLN A 94 27.54 -2.13 12.93
C GLN A 94 28.87 -1.70 12.30
N ASP A 95 29.07 -1.94 11.00
CA ASP A 95 30.28 -1.51 10.30
C ASP A 95 30.26 -0.01 10.03
N ARG A 96 30.98 0.74 10.88
CA ARG A 96 31.11 2.20 10.78
C ARG A 96 31.80 2.68 9.49
N ARG A 97 32.49 1.79 8.75
CA ARG A 97 33.11 2.13 7.45
C ARG A 97 32.06 2.32 6.36
N PHE A 98 30.98 1.56 6.41
CA PHE A 98 29.94 1.55 5.38
C PHE A 98 28.60 2.14 5.85
N TYR A 99 28.37 2.22 7.16
CA TYR A 99 27.14 2.75 7.75
C TYR A 99 27.42 3.96 8.64
N CYS A 100 27.41 5.15 8.04
CA CYS A 100 27.55 6.44 8.73
C CYS A 100 26.31 7.33 8.50
N PRO A 101 25.13 6.96 9.03
CA PRO A 101 23.95 7.80 8.91
C PRO A 101 24.17 9.09 9.71
N VAL A 102 24.01 10.23 9.06
CA VAL A 102 23.91 11.52 9.76
C VAL A 102 22.56 11.57 10.45
N THR A 103 22.55 11.44 11.78
CA THR A 103 21.32 11.39 12.58
C THR A 103 20.68 12.75 12.77
N VAL A 104 21.50 13.81 12.83
CA VAL A 104 21.05 15.18 13.08
C VAL A 104 21.92 16.15 12.29
N ALA A 105 21.31 17.17 11.70
CA ALA A 105 22.04 18.24 11.04
C ALA A 105 22.72 19.17 12.07
N PRO A 106 23.92 19.71 11.79
CA PRO A 106 24.64 20.59 12.72
C PRO A 106 23.81 21.79 13.20
N PHE A 107 23.03 22.42 12.30
CA PHE A 107 22.20 23.56 12.66
C PHE A 107 21.10 23.19 13.67
N ILE A 108 20.53 21.98 13.58
CA ILE A 108 19.53 21.49 14.53
C ILE A 108 20.17 21.28 15.90
N THR A 109 21.37 20.69 15.95
CA THR A 109 22.10 20.54 17.22
C THR A 109 22.39 21.89 17.87
N HIS A 110 22.78 22.88 17.06
CA HIS A 110 23.03 24.25 17.53
C HIS A 110 21.75 24.92 18.03
N GLU A 111 20.63 24.79 17.31
CA GLU A 111 19.34 25.32 17.75
C GLU A 111 18.86 24.69 19.06
N ILE A 112 19.01 23.37 19.19
CA ILE A 112 18.66 22.64 20.43
C ILE A 112 19.48 23.19 21.60
N LEU A 113 20.79 23.37 21.43
CA LEU A 113 21.65 23.93 22.47
C LEU A 113 21.23 25.36 22.86
N LEU A 114 20.93 26.21 21.88
CA LEU A 114 20.44 27.57 22.13
C LEU A 114 19.07 27.59 22.82
N ARG A 115 18.23 26.57 22.62
CA ARG A 115 16.92 26.46 23.27
C ARG A 115 17.02 25.93 24.70
N LEU A 116 18.02 25.10 24.97
CA LEU A 116 18.32 24.58 26.31
C LEU A 116 19.01 25.62 27.19
N ASP A 117 19.76 26.55 26.59
CA ASP A 117 20.38 27.65 27.29
C ASP A 117 19.33 28.65 27.79
N LYS A 118 19.08 28.63 29.10
CA LYS A 118 18.14 29.54 29.77
C LYS A 118 18.69 30.94 29.98
N THR A 119 19.99 31.16 29.73
CA THR A 119 20.61 32.48 29.91
C THR A 119 20.34 33.41 28.73
N MET A 120 20.08 32.86 27.54
CA MET A 120 19.70 33.60 26.34
C MET A 120 18.22 33.40 26.03
N GLU A 121 17.35 34.20 26.65
CA GLU A 121 15.94 34.25 26.22
C GLU A 121 15.86 34.95 24.86
N LYS A 122 15.72 34.17 23.78
CA LYS A 122 15.38 34.73 22.46
C LYS A 122 13.96 35.30 22.53
N PRO A 123 13.75 36.60 22.24
CA PRO A 123 12.41 37.15 22.20
C PRO A 123 11.60 36.40 21.14
N LYS A 124 10.36 36.03 21.48
CA LYS A 124 9.44 35.43 20.51
C LYS A 124 9.26 36.42 19.36
N PHE A 125 9.35 35.93 18.13
CA PHE A 125 9.10 36.75 16.96
C PHE A 125 7.65 37.27 17.01
N VAL A 126 7.49 38.59 17.15
CA VAL A 126 6.18 39.27 17.24
C VAL A 126 5.79 39.91 15.90
N GLY A 127 6.65 39.81 14.88
CA GLY A 127 6.42 40.38 13.57
C GLY A 127 5.41 39.58 12.74
N ILE A 128 4.95 40.19 11.64
CA ILE A 128 4.21 39.46 10.61
C ILE A 128 5.25 38.70 9.77
N PRO A 129 5.21 37.36 9.71
CA PRO A 129 6.18 36.61 8.93
C PRO A 129 6.07 36.99 7.44
N PHE A 130 7.24 37.14 6.80
CA PHE A 130 7.39 37.42 5.35
C PHE A 130 6.77 38.73 4.84
N LYS A 131 6.71 39.76 5.68
CA LYS A 131 6.40 41.12 5.19
C LYS A 131 7.65 41.68 4.48
N LEU A 132 7.54 41.95 3.17
CA LEU A 132 8.52 42.74 2.41
C LEU A 132 8.53 44.19 2.91
#